data_AF-A0A433JWU2-F1
#
_entry.id   AF-A0A433JWU2-F1
#
_cell.length_a   1.000
_cell.length_b   1.000
_cell.length_c   1.000
_cell.angle_alpha   90.00
_cell.angle_beta   90.00
_cell.angle_gamma   90.00
#
_symmetry.space_group_name_H-M   'P 1'
#
loop_
_entity.id
_entity.type
_entity.pdbx_description
1 polymer ?
#
loop_
_entity_poly.entity_id
_entity_poly.type
_entity_poly.pdbx_seq_one_letter_code
_entity_poly.pdbx_strand_id
1 'polypeptide(L)' 'MSVSTSTDTMRRVGDLSALLDTITFPAARDDLLLHAIASHATPSLIGDLRSLAPSRFADAAAVREALAGL' A
#
# COMPACT_ATOMS: atom_id res chain seq x y z
N MET A 1 -28.31 -5.88 4.33
CA MET A 1 -27.16 -6.76 4.61
C MET A 1 -25.91 -5.88 4.50
N SER A 2 -25.34 -5.47 5.63
CA SER A 2 -24.18 -4.56 5.66
C SER A 2 -23.07 -5.22 6.47
N VAL A 3 -22.31 -6.11 5.83
CA VAL A 3 -21.10 -6.76 6.40
C VAL A 3 -19.90 -6.57 5.45
N SER A 4 -19.96 -5.59 4.54
CA SER A 4 -18.98 -5.50 3.45
C SER A 4 -17.77 -4.61 3.74
N THR A 5 -17.81 -3.72 4.73
CA THR A 5 -16.72 -2.77 4.97
C THR A 5 -15.59 -3.34 5.83
N SER A 6 -15.89 -4.07 6.91
CA SER A 6 -14.84 -4.56 7.82
C SER A 6 -13.92 -5.60 7.17
N THR A 7 -14.49 -6.47 6.32
CA THR A 7 -13.75 -7.54 5.63
C THR A 7 -12.88 -7.01 4.50
N ASP A 8 -13.33 -5.94 3.83
CA ASP A 8 -12.57 -5.26 2.76
C ASP A 8 -11.35 -4.53 3.34
N THR A 9 -11.52 -3.82 4.45
CA THR A 9 -10.43 -3.15 5.16
C THR A 9 -9.38 -4.16 5.65
N MET A 10 -9.79 -5.28 6.25
CA MET A 10 -8.85 -6.31 6.70
C MET A 10 -8.07 -6.94 5.54
N ARG A 11 -8.74 -7.18 4.40
CA ARG A 11 -8.07 -7.69 3.19
C ARG A 11 -7.06 -6.67 2.66
N ARG A 12 -7.42 -5.38 2.56
CA ARG A 12 -6.49 -4.30 2.18
C ARG A 12 -5.25 -4.25 3.06
N VAL A 13 -5.43 -4.30 4.39
CA VAL A 13 -4.30 -4.22 5.34
C VAL A 13 -3.40 -5.45 5.23
N GLY A 14 -3.98 -6.62 4.97
CA GLY A 14 -3.24 -7.86 4.69
C GLY A 14 -2.42 -7.77 3.41
N ASP A 15 -3.05 -7.36 2.30
CA ASP A 15 -2.40 -7.21 0.99
C ASP A 15 -1.27 -6.16 1.04
N LEU A 16 -1.50 -5.04 1.75
CA LEU A 16 -0.47 -4.02 1.97
C LEU A 16 0.70 -4.57 2.80
N SER A 17 0.43 -5.29 3.89
CA SER A 17 1.49 -5.82 4.74
C SER A 17 2.35 -6.83 3.99
N ALA A 18 1.73 -7.72 3.19
CA ALA A 18 2.44 -8.69 2.36
C ALA A 18 3.27 -8.01 1.26
N LEU A 19 2.73 -6.95 0.64
CA LEU A 19 3.48 -6.16 -0.33
C LEU A 19 4.74 -5.56 0.31
N LEU A 20 4.60 -4.82 1.41
CA LEU A 20 5.69 -4.08 2.03
C LEU A 20 6.80 -4.99 2.58
N ASP A 21 6.47 -6.22 3.00
CA ASP A 21 7.46 -7.20 3.47
C ASP A 21 8.44 -7.63 2.36
N THR A 22 8.00 -7.58 1.10
CA THR A 22 8.82 -7.94 -0.07
C THR A 22 9.62 -6.78 -0.65
N ILE A 23 9.49 -5.58 -0.10
CA ILE A 23 10.14 -4.36 -0.59
C ILE A 23 11.40 -4.07 0.21
N THR A 24 12.50 -3.81 -0.50
CA THR A 24 13.72 -3.30 0.13
C THR A 24 13.61 -1.79 0.31
N PHE A 25 13.66 -1.34 1.56
CA PHE A 25 13.67 0.08 1.90
C PHE A 25 15.11 0.62 2.01
N PRO A 26 15.36 1.91 1.72
CA PRO A 26 14.38 2.96 1.41
C PRO A 26 13.90 2.96 -0.04
N ALA A 27 12.58 2.98 -0.24
CA ALA A 27 11.92 2.87 -1.54
C ALA A 27 11.18 4.16 -1.93
N ALA A 28 11.19 4.52 -3.21
CA ALA A 28 10.38 5.64 -3.71
C ALA A 28 8.92 5.22 -3.91
N ARG A 29 8.00 6.18 -3.89
CA ARG A 29 6.58 5.95 -4.21
C ARG A 29 6.39 5.21 -5.55
N ASP A 30 7.20 5.52 -6.56
CA ASP A 30 7.14 4.86 -7.86
C ASP A 30 7.64 3.41 -7.81
N ASP A 31 8.63 3.09 -6.97
CA ASP A 31 9.07 1.71 -6.73
C ASP A 31 7.96 0.89 -6.05
N LEU A 32 7.29 1.48 -5.06
CA LEU A 32 6.12 0.86 -4.40
C LEU A 32 5.01 0.56 -5.41
N LEU A 33 4.72 1.51 -6.31
CA LEU A 33 3.72 1.36 -7.36
C LEU A 33 4.11 0.27 -8.37
N LEU A 34 5.37 0.28 -8.83
CA LEU A 34 5.88 -0.73 -9.75
C LEU A 34 5.78 -2.12 -9.13
N HIS A 35 6.16 -2.26 -7.87
CA HIS A 35 6.08 -3.52 -7.13
C HIS A 35 4.64 -3.97 -6.96
N ALA A 36 3.73 -3.06 -6.57
CA ALA A 36 2.30 -3.37 -6.45
C ALA A 36 1.69 -3.84 -7.77
N ILE A 37 2.05 -3.22 -8.90
CA ILE A 37 1.61 -3.65 -10.22
C ILE A 37 2.19 -5.03 -10.56
N ALA A 38 3.48 -5.25 -10.33
CA ALA A 38 4.16 -6.51 -10.62
C ALA A 38 3.62 -7.68 -9.76
N SER A 39 3.22 -7.39 -8.52
CA SER A 39 2.59 -8.35 -7.60
C SER A 39 1.08 -8.51 -7.79
N HIS A 40 0.49 -7.89 -8.84
CA HIS A 40 -0.95 -7.94 -9.10
C HIS A 40 -1.81 -7.47 -7.92
N ALA A 41 -1.36 -6.43 -7.21
CA ALA A 41 -2.10 -5.81 -6.12
C ALA A 41 -3.47 -5.31 -6.58
N THR A 42 -4.38 -5.14 -5.61
CA THR A 42 -5.73 -4.64 -5.90
C THR A 42 -5.69 -3.24 -6.53
N PRO A 43 -6.60 -2.90 -7.45
CA PRO A 43 -6.67 -1.56 -8.06
C PRO A 43 -6.80 -0.44 -7.02
N SER A 44 -7.49 -0.72 -5.91
CA SER A 44 -7.61 0.20 -4.79
C SER A 44 -6.26 0.49 -4.13
N LEU A 45 -5.45 -0.53 -3.83
CA LEU A 45 -4.13 -0.34 -3.23
C LEU A 45 -3.20 0.45 -4.16
N ILE A 46 -3.24 0.15 -5.46
CA ILE A 46 -2.49 0.92 -6.48
C ILE A 46 -2.95 2.38 -6.51
N GLY A 47 -4.27 2.61 -6.39
CA GLY A 47 -4.86 3.95 -6.31
C GLY A 47 -4.40 4.72 -5.06
N ASP A 48 -4.39 4.07 -3.90
CA ASP A 48 -3.94 4.67 -2.65
C ASP A 48 -2.45 5.05 -2.73
N LEU A 49 -1.59 4.12 -3.18
CA LEU A 49 -0.16 4.38 -3.38
C LEU A 49 0.12 5.50 -4.39
N ARG A 50 -0.71 5.63 -5.43
CA ARG A 50 -0.61 6.72 -6.43
C ARG A 50 -0.97 8.09 -5.84
N SER A 51 -1.82 8.11 -4.83
CA SER A 51 -2.32 9.33 -4.18
C SER A 51 -1.34 9.90 -3.15
N LEU A 52 -0.45 9.06 -2.59
CA LEU A 52 0.63 9.49 -1.71
C LEU A 52 1.52 10.55 -2.36
N ALA A 53 2.13 11.46 -1.61
CA ALA A 53 3.11 12.41 -2.19
C ALA A 53 4.29 11.66 -2.87
N PRO A 54 4.88 12.19 -3.96
CA PRO A 54 6.09 11.62 -4.55
C PRO A 54 7.26 11.82 -3.59
N SER A 55 7.48 10.84 -2.72
CA SER A 55 8.49 10.86 -1.67
C SER A 55 9.20 9.50 -1.57
N ARG A 56 10.30 9.48 -0.82
CA ARG A 56 11.03 8.27 -0.48
C ARG A 56 10.69 7.86 0.95
N PHE A 57 10.26 6.62 1.12
CA PHE A 57 9.88 6.06 2.40
C PHE A 57 11.07 5.30 2.99
N ALA A 58 11.36 5.56 4.27
CA ALA A 58 12.49 4.96 4.98
C ALA A 58 12.24 3.48 5.34
N ASP A 59 10.98 3.12 5.55
CA ASP A 59 10.55 1.79 5.97
C ASP A 59 9.05 1.57 5.65
N ALA A 60 8.57 0.36 5.92
CA ALA A 60 7.18 -0.02 5.74
C ALA A 60 6.21 0.78 6.63
N ALA A 61 6.63 1.20 7.83
CA ALA A 61 5.77 1.96 8.75
C ALA A 61 5.51 3.35 8.18
N ALA A 62 6.52 4.02 7.61
CA ALA A 62 6.36 5.31 6.95
C ALA A 62 5.34 5.27 5.80
N VAL A 63 5.28 4.16 5.05
CA VAL A 63 4.25 3.98 4.00
C VAL A 63 2.85 3.84 4.61
N ARG A 64 2.72 3.05 5.69
CA ARG A 64 1.43 2.84 6.37
C ARG A 64 0.90 4.14 6.97
N GLU A 65 1.76 4.92 7.62
CA GLU A 65 1.40 6.23 8.17
C GLU A 65 0.95 7.19 7.06
N ALA A 66 1.66 7.21 5.93
CA ALA A 66 1.28 8.06 4.80
C ALA A 66 -0.07 7.65 4.18
N LEU A 67 -0.38 6.35 4.14
CA LEU A 67 -1.68 5.84 3.67
C LEU A 67 -2.80 6.09 4.69
N ALA A 68 -2.51 6.03 5.98
CA ALA A 68 -3.48 6.33 7.04
C ALA A 68 -3.87 7.83 7.09
N GLY A 69 -3.04 8.69 6.49
CA GLY A 69 -3.29 10.12 6.37
C GLY A 69 -4.04 10.56 5.09
N LEU A 70 -4.39 9.63 4.20
CA LEU A 70 -5.25 9.89 3.02
C LEU A 70 -6.73 9.97 3.41
#